data_AF-A0A5Y1YG19-F1
#
_entry.id   AF-A0A5Y1YG19-F1
#
_cell.length_a   1.000
_cell.length_b   1.000
_cell.length_c   1.000
_cell.angle_alpha   90.00
_cell.angle_beta   90.00
_cell.angle_gamma   90.00
#
_symmetry.space_group_name_H-M   'P 1'
#
loop_
_entity.id
_entity.type
_entity.pdbx_description
1 polymer ?
#
loop_
_entity_poly.entity_id
_entity_poly.type
_entity_poly.pdbx_seq_one_letter_code
_entity_poly.pdbx_strand_id
1 'polypeptide(L)'
;PDLHPSVVVALNRGALQAIFSGDKARARQGREVLTALAQNRLAVEEKFHSFRPADFADALRHSPPSRRDALREKMDGLALILMPDSFPEPRMTD
;
A
#
# COMPACT_ATOMS: atom_id res chain seq x y z
N PRO A 1 -2.93 -14.04 5.45
CA PRO A 1 -3.74 -14.18 4.22
C PRO A 1 -2.85 -14.13 2.97
N ASP A 2 -3.02 -15.10 2.06
CA ASP A 2 -2.25 -15.28 0.81
C ASP A 2 -2.86 -14.49 -0.38
N LEU A 3 -3.22 -13.23 -0.15
CA LEU A 3 -3.79 -12.40 -1.23
C LEU A 3 -2.68 -11.96 -2.18
N HIS A 4 -2.89 -12.19 -3.48
CA HIS A 4 -2.00 -11.65 -4.50
C HIS A 4 -1.94 -10.12 -4.41
N PRO A 5 -0.76 -9.47 -4.59
CA PRO A 5 -0.61 -8.02 -4.45
C PRO A 5 -1.61 -7.18 -5.27
N SER A 6 -1.99 -7.65 -6.46
CA SER A 6 -3.00 -6.96 -7.29
C SER A 6 -4.37 -6.86 -6.61
N VAL A 7 -4.78 -7.87 -5.85
CA VAL A 7 -6.02 -7.86 -5.07
C VAL A 7 -5.91 -6.86 -3.92
N VAL A 8 -4.75 -6.81 -3.25
CA VAL A 8 -4.48 -5.83 -2.19
C VAL A 8 -4.55 -4.41 -2.73
N VAL A 9 -3.99 -4.15 -3.91
CA VAL A 9 -4.07 -2.84 -4.59
C VAL A 9 -5.52 -2.48 -4.94
N ALA A 10 -6.30 -3.43 -5.45
CA ALA A 10 -7.71 -3.21 -5.75
C ALA A 10 -8.53 -2.89 -4.49
N LEU A 11 -8.28 -3.59 -3.39
CA LEU A 11 -8.89 -3.32 -2.08
C LEU A 11 -8.50 -1.95 -1.54
N ASN A 12 -7.23 -1.57 -1.63
CA ASN A 12 -6.76 -0.24 -1.21
C ASN A 12 -7.45 0.87 -2.02
N ARG A 13 -7.55 0.71 -3.35
CA ARG A 13 -8.25 1.66 -4.22
C ARG A 13 -9.72 1.79 -3.86
N GLY A 14 -10.43 0.67 -3.71
CA GLY A 14 -11.85 0.66 -3.35
C GLY A 14 -12.11 1.28 -1.98
N ALA A 15 -11.24 1.00 -1.00
CA ALA A 15 -11.31 1.62 0.33
C ALA A 15 -11.15 3.14 0.27
N LEU A 16 -10.18 3.64 -0.50
CA LEU A 16 -9.97 5.08 -0.70
C LEU A 16 -11.16 5.74 -1.40
N GLN A 17 -11.71 5.13 -2.45
CA GLN A 17 -12.92 5.61 -3.12
C GLN A 17 -14.10 5.70 -2.16
N ALA A 18 -14.29 4.69 -1.30
CA ALA A 18 -15.34 4.71 -0.28
C ALA A 18 -15.12 5.83 0.76
N ILE A 19 -13.88 6.05 1.19
CA ILE A 19 -13.52 7.15 2.12
C ILE A 19 -13.82 8.51 1.51
N PHE A 20 -13.55 8.71 0.22
CA PHE A 20 -13.78 9.97 -0.48
C PHE A 20 -15.20 10.13 -1.06
N SER A 21 -16.09 9.14 -0.86
CA SER A 21 -17.43 9.13 -1.49
C SER A 21 -18.44 10.14 -0.91
N GLY A 22 -18.12 10.81 0.20
CA GLY A 22 -19.07 11.68 0.92
C GLY A 22 -20.14 10.95 1.75
N ASP A 23 -20.35 9.65 1.53
CA ASP A 23 -21.24 8.81 2.33
C ASP A 23 -20.52 8.33 3.60
N LYS A 24 -21.07 8.70 4.78
CA LYS A 24 -20.47 8.37 6.09
C LYS A 24 -20.38 6.87 6.35
N ALA A 25 -21.37 6.08 5.92
CA ALA A 25 -21.41 4.64 6.14
C ALA A 25 -20.37 3.94 5.26
N ARG A 26 -20.30 4.31 3.97
CA ARG A 26 -19.26 3.81 3.04
C ARG A 26 -17.87 4.22 3.48
N ALA A 27 -17.70 5.47 3.91
CA ALA A 27 -16.41 5.95 4.40
C ALA A 27 -15.95 5.18 5.65
N ARG A 28 -16.87 4.75 6.52
CA ARG A 28 -16.53 3.88 7.66
C ARG A 28 -16.03 2.52 7.18
N GLN A 29 -16.74 1.87 6.26
CA GLN A 29 -16.31 0.59 5.70
C GLN A 29 -14.94 0.69 5.02
N GLY A 30 -14.70 1.77 4.26
CA GLY A 30 -13.40 2.03 3.65
C GLY A 30 -12.28 2.15 4.68
N ARG A 31 -12.50 2.84 5.81
CA ARG A 31 -11.53 2.91 6.92
C ARG A 31 -11.26 1.56 7.56
N GLU A 32 -12.28 0.71 7.73
CA GLU A 32 -12.13 -0.64 8.29
C GLU A 32 -11.25 -1.51 7.37
N VAL A 33 -11.49 -1.49 6.06
CA VAL A 33 -10.63 -2.18 5.08
C VAL A 33 -9.20 -1.64 5.11
N LEU A 34 -9.03 -0.32 5.11
CA LEU A 34 -7.71 0.30 5.15
C LEU A 34 -6.92 -0.08 6.42
N THR A 35 -7.61 -0.14 7.56
CA THR A 35 -7.02 -0.56 8.84
C THR A 35 -6.56 -2.01 8.77
N ALA A 36 -7.38 -2.90 8.22
CA ALA A 36 -7.03 -4.31 8.03
C ALA A 36 -5.82 -4.49 7.09
N LEU A 37 -5.73 -3.70 6.02
CA LEU A 37 -4.57 -3.72 5.13
C LEU A 37 -3.30 -3.26 5.87
N ALA A 38 -3.38 -2.15 6.62
CA ALA A 38 -2.26 -1.58 7.35
C ALA A 38 -1.72 -2.49 8.47
N GLN A 39 -2.53 -3.40 9.02
CA GLN A 39 -2.09 -4.37 10.01
C GLN A 39 -1.02 -5.34 9.47
N ASN A 40 -0.95 -5.58 8.16
CA ASN A 40 0.06 -6.46 7.55
C ASN A 40 1.47 -5.85 7.54
N ARG A 41 1.64 -4.58 7.96
CA ARG A 41 2.95 -3.92 8.03
C ARG A 41 3.96 -4.65 8.93
N LEU A 42 3.48 -5.34 9.97
CA LEU A 42 4.35 -6.06 10.92
C LEU A 42 5.12 -7.20 10.24
N ALA A 43 4.45 -7.96 9.37
CA ALA A 43 5.10 -9.03 8.62
C ALA A 43 6.17 -8.48 7.65
N VAL A 44 5.97 -7.28 7.10
CA VAL A 44 6.96 -6.59 6.28
C VAL A 44 8.15 -6.14 7.13
N GLU A 45 7.88 -5.56 8.30
CA GLU A 45 8.91 -5.13 9.24
C GLU A 45 9.77 -6.30 9.75
N GLU A 46 9.16 -7.45 10.05
CA GLU A 46 9.89 -8.66 10.45
C GLU A 46 10.81 -9.18 9.34
N LYS A 47 10.36 -9.17 8.08
CA LYS A 47 11.13 -9.68 6.94
C LYS A 47 12.21 -8.73 6.45
N PHE A 48 11.96 -7.42 6.47
CA PHE A 48 12.82 -6.41 5.84
C PHE A 48 13.45 -5.42 6.81
N HIS A 49 13.15 -5.52 8.11
CA HIS A 49 13.52 -4.56 9.16
C HIS A 49 13.03 -3.12 8.92
N SER A 50 12.11 -2.95 7.96
CA SER A 50 11.37 -1.71 7.72
C SER A 50 10.09 -2.03 6.95
N PHE A 51 9.08 -1.19 7.12
CA PHE A 51 7.86 -1.15 6.31
C PHE A 51 7.68 0.18 5.57
N ARG A 52 8.62 1.12 5.71
CA ARG A 52 8.48 2.49 5.18
C ARG A 52 8.77 2.48 3.69
N PRO A 53 7.84 2.93 2.82
CA PRO A 53 8.06 2.94 1.37
C PRO A 53 9.36 3.65 0.92
N ALA A 54 9.76 4.70 1.63
CA ALA A 54 10.99 5.44 1.34
C ALA A 54 12.25 4.57 1.43
N ASP A 55 12.34 3.69 2.43
CA ASP A 55 13.52 2.83 2.62
C ASP A 55 13.67 1.83 1.46
N PHE A 56 12.55 1.29 0.97
CA PHE A 56 12.53 0.42 -0.21
C PHE A 56 12.89 1.19 -1.49
N ALA A 57 12.37 2.42 -1.65
CA ALA A 57 12.69 3.27 -2.79
C ALA A 57 14.18 3.62 -2.82
N ASP A 58 14.77 3.95 -1.66
CA ASP A 58 16.19 4.23 -1.53
C ASP A 58 17.03 2.98 -1.82
N ALA A 59 16.65 1.80 -1.32
CA ALA A 59 17.33 0.54 -1.65
C ALA A 59 17.33 0.25 -3.15
N LEU A 60 16.20 0.46 -3.84
CA LEU A 60 16.08 0.31 -5.29
C LEU A 60 16.92 1.33 -6.05
N ARG A 61 16.95 2.59 -5.59
CA ARG A 61 17.70 3.69 -6.21
C ARG A 61 19.21 3.44 -6.19
N HIS A 62 19.74 2.97 -5.08
CA HIS A 62 21.17 2.71 -4.90
C HIS A 62 21.62 1.35 -5.45
N SER A 63 20.67 0.50 -5.85
CA SER A 63 21.00 -0.82 -6.43
C SER A 63 21.49 -0.69 -7.88
N PRO A 64 22.67 -1.24 -8.22
CA PRO A 64 23.14 -1.28 -9.61
C PRO A 64 22.19 -2.12 -10.47
N PRO A 65 22.08 -1.85 -11.79
CA PRO A 65 21.11 -2.50 -12.67
C PRO A 65 21.09 -4.03 -12.56
N SER A 66 22.27 -4.67 -12.46
CA SER A 66 22.43 -6.12 -12.32
C SER A 66 21.86 -6.73 -11.03
N ARG A 67 21.58 -5.92 -10.00
CA ARG A 67 21.00 -6.37 -8.73
C ARG A 67 19.54 -5.97 -8.55
N ARG A 68 18.99 -5.16 -9.46
CA ARG A 68 17.61 -4.68 -9.36
C ARG A 68 16.60 -5.81 -9.47
N ASP A 69 16.84 -6.79 -10.34
CA ASP A 69 15.91 -7.91 -10.53
C ASP A 69 15.88 -8.82 -9.29
N ALA A 70 17.04 -9.12 -8.71
CA ALA A 70 17.10 -9.86 -7.44
C ALA A 70 16.42 -9.10 -6.27
N LEU A 71 16.54 -7.77 -6.24
CA LEU A 71 15.86 -6.96 -5.22
C LEU A 71 14.34 -6.94 -5.46
N ARG A 72 13.88 -6.87 -6.71
CA ARG A 72 12.47 -6.97 -7.07
C ARG A 72 11.88 -8.34 -6.71
N GLU A 73 12.61 -9.42 -6.98
CA GLU A 73 12.21 -10.77 -6.59
C GLU A 73 12.07 -10.92 -5.07
N LYS A 74 13.00 -10.33 -4.29
CA LYS A 74 12.86 -10.30 -2.83
C LYS A 74 11.61 -9.55 -2.35
N MET A 75 11.22 -8.51 -3.08
CA MET A 75 10.03 -7.70 -2.83
C MET A 75 8.74 -8.33 -3.40
N ASP A 76 8.82 -9.51 -4.02
CA ASP A 76 7.63 -10.20 -4.50
C ASP A 76 6.66 -10.47 -3.34
N GLY A 77 5.36 -10.33 -3.64
CA GLY A 77 4.30 -10.37 -2.63
C GLY A 77 4.10 -9.07 -1.83
N LEU A 78 4.93 -8.03 -1.99
CA LEU A 78 4.68 -6.73 -1.37
C LEU A 78 3.69 -5.88 -2.17
N ALA A 79 2.88 -5.10 -1.46
CA ALA A 79 2.02 -4.08 -2.04
C ALA A 79 2.21 -2.74 -1.32
N LEU A 80 2.26 -1.65 -2.08
CA LEU A 80 2.23 -0.31 -1.52
C LEU A 80 0.79 0.05 -1.14
N ILE A 81 0.58 0.39 0.13
CA ILE A 81 -0.72 0.85 0.64
C ILE A 81 -0.69 2.37 0.70
N LEU A 82 -1.61 3.02 -0.01
CA LEU A 82 -1.82 4.46 0.07
C LEU A 82 -2.83 4.80 1.17
N MET A 83 -2.54 5.86 1.91
CA MET A 83 -3.38 6.37 2.98
C MET A 83 -4.17 7.60 2.48
N PRO A 84 -5.30 7.99 3.10
CA PRO A 84 -6.09 9.12 2.63
C PRO A 84 -5.30 10.44 2.55
N ASP A 85 -4.36 10.65 3.46
CA ASP A 85 -3.46 11.80 3.51
C ASP A 85 -2.38 11.79 2.41
N SER A 86 -2.20 10.68 1.70
CA SER A 86 -1.32 10.59 0.53
C SER A 86 -1.87 11.37 -0.67
N PHE A 87 -3.11 11.84 -0.61
CA PHE A 87 -3.77 12.64 -1.64
C PHE A 87 -3.93 14.08 -1.14
N PRO A 88 -3.07 15.02 -1.58
CA PRO A 88 -3.27 16.43 -1.31
C PRO A 88 -4.50 16.90 -2.10
N GLU A 89 -5.59 17.13 -1.37
CA GLU A 89 -6.95 17.46 -1.79
C GLU A 89 -7.83 16.31 -2.30
N PRO A 90 -9.10 16.23 -1.85
CA PRO A 90 -10.09 15.39 -2.50
C PRO A 90 -10.43 16.04 -3.84
N ARG A 91 -9.74 15.63 -4.91
CA ARG A 91 -10.25 15.88 -6.26
C ARG A 91 -11.53 15.07 -6.42
N MET A 92 -12.66 15.69 -6.07
CA MET A 92 -13.95 15.39 -6.66
C MET A 92 -13.74 15.50 -8.17
N THR A 93 -13.68 14.35 -8.83
CA THR A 93 -13.88 14.29 -10.26
C THR A 93 -15.31 13.78 -10.42
N ASP A 94 -16.15 14.64 -10.97
CA ASP A 94 -17.51 14.36 -11.41
C ASP A 94 -17.56 13.18 -12.40
#